data_AF-A0A8J6TY92-F1
#
_entry.id   AF-A0A8J6TY92-F1
#
_cell.length_a   1.000
_cell.length_b   1.000
_cell.length_c   1.000
_cell.angle_alpha   90.00
_cell.angle_beta   90.00
_cell.angle_gamma   90.00
#
_symmetry.space_group_name_H-M   'P 1'
#
loop_
_entity.id
_entity.type
_entity.pdbx_description
1 polymer ?
#
loop_
_entity_poly.entity_id
_entity_poly.type
_entity_poly.pdbx_seq_one_letter_code
_entity_poly.pdbx_strand_id
1 'polypeptide(L)' 'MMKDRFELVLEPTDLWTVWDTQTEEPAVFGDRSLIALLESEAIAACEILNGVHQKRQAAQAGDAKEKKTGGGSAA' A
#
# COMPACT_ATOMS: atom_id res chain seq x y z
N MET A 1 8.86 -9.28 -8.46
CA MET A 1 7.59 -9.06 -7.73
C MET A 1 7.73 -7.75 -6.98
N MET A 2 6.72 -6.86 -7.06
CA MET A 2 6.68 -5.70 -6.16
C MET A 2 6.37 -6.24 -4.77
N LYS A 3 7.19 -5.88 -3.77
CA LYS A 3 6.91 -6.22 -2.38
C LYS A 3 5.66 -5.44 -1.95
N ASP A 4 4.76 -6.09 -1.22
CA ASP A 4 3.63 -5.39 -0.62
C ASP A 4 4.14 -4.34 0.38
N ARG A 5 3.48 -3.18 0.43
CA ARG A 5 3.86 -2.07 1.30
C ARG A 5 3.40 -2.31 2.74
N PHE A 6 2.20 -2.89 2.87
CA PHE A 6 1.59 -3.11 4.17
C PHE A 6 1.74 -4.57 4.57
N GLU A 7 2.15 -4.78 5.81
CA GLU A 7 2.37 -6.11 6.41
C GLU A 7 1.56 -6.24 7.71
N LEU A 8 1.32 -7.48 8.15
CA LEU A 8 0.65 -7.76 9.42
C LEU A 8 1.68 -8.05 10.50
N VAL A 9 1.55 -7.39 11.65
CA VAL A 9 2.38 -7.59 12.84
C VAL A 9 1.49 -8.02 13.99
N LEU A 10 1.77 -9.19 14.58
CA LEU A 10 1.13 -9.65 15.81
C LEU A 10 1.85 -9.04 17.02
N GLU A 11 1.12 -8.26 17.80
CA GLU A 11 1.63 -7.62 19.02
C GLU A 11 1.58 -8.59 20.20
N PRO A 12 2.38 -8.36 21.26
CA PRO A 12 2.33 -9.17 22.50
C PRO A 12 0.97 -9.21 23.20
N THR A 13 0.05 -8.31 22.85
CA THR A 13 -1.33 -8.26 23.36
C THR A 13 -2.28 -9.20 22.64
N ASP A 14 -1.79 -10.05 21.72
CA ASP A 14 -2.58 -10.95 20.88
C ASP A 14 -3.55 -10.20 19.95
N LEU A 15 -3.17 -8.99 19.57
CA LEU A 15 -3.87 -8.14 18.62
C LEU A 15 -2.93 -7.78 17.49
N TRP A 16 -3.51 -7.39 16.35
CA TRP A 16 -2.78 -7.15 15.13
C TRP A 16 -2.65 -5.66 14.81
N THR A 17 -1.49 -5.32 14.24
CA THR A 17 -1.19 -4.01 13.66
C THR A 17 -0.98 -4.19 12.16
N VAL A 18 -1.60 -3.33 11.35
CA VAL A 18 -1.21 -3.19 9.95
C VAL A 18 -0.03 -2.23 9.89
N TRP A 19 1.14 -2.73 9.51
CA TRP A 19 2.39 -1.99 9.50
C TRP A 19 2.69 -1.43 8.11
N ASP A 20 3.02 -0.15 8.02
CA ASP A 20 3.48 0.47 6.79
C ASP A 20 5.01 0.37 6.70
N THR A 21 5.50 -0.53 5.86
CA THR A 21 6.95 -0.74 5.71
C THR A 21 7.67 0.43 5.05
N GLN A 22 6.95 1.36 4.42
CA GLN A 22 7.55 2.51 3.77
C GLN A 22 7.79 3.66 4.76
N THR A 23 6.87 3.88 5.69
CA THR A 23 6.98 4.92 6.72
C THR A 23 7.53 4.40 8.04
N GLU A 24 7.63 3.08 8.20
CA GLU A 24 8.02 2.41 9.45
C GLU A 24 7.12 2.82 10.62
N GLU A 25 5.82 2.94 10.35
CA GLU A 25 4.80 3.34 11.32
C GLU A 25 3.53 2.48 11.14
N PRO A 26 2.64 2.41 12.15
CA PRO A 26 1.32 1.82 11.96
C PRO A 26 0.56 2.53 10.84
N ALA A 27 -0.06 1.75 9.96
CA ALA A 27 -0.84 2.30 8.86
C ALA A 27 -2.03 3.12 9.40
N VAL A 28 -2.30 4.25 8.74
CA VAL A 28 -3.41 5.15 9.06
C VAL A 28 -4.42 5.13 7.93
N PHE A 29 -5.70 4.93 8.26
CA PHE A 29 -6.82 5.07 7.34
C PHE A 29 -7.74 6.18 7.81
N GLY A 30 -7.82 7.28 7.04
CA GLY A 30 -8.49 8.49 7.49
C GLY A 30 -7.75 9.11 8.67
N ASP A 31 -8.42 9.17 9.82
CA ASP A 31 -7.91 9.64 11.11
C ASP A 31 -7.62 8.51 12.10
N ARG A 32 -7.80 7.24 11.69
CA ARG A 32 -7.64 6.07 12.56
C ARG A 32 -6.38 5.27 12.24
N SER A 33 -5.55 5.05 13.26
CA SER A 33 -4.46 4.07 13.22
C SER A 33 -5.00 2.64 13.25
N LEU A 34 -4.47 1.78 12.38
CA LEU A 34 -4.85 0.37 12.24
C LEU A 34 -4.04 -0.50 13.21
N ILE A 35 -4.25 -0.26 14.50
CA ILE A 35 -3.62 -0.96 15.63
C ILE A 35 -4.68 -1.68 16.47
N ALA A 36 -4.24 -2.63 17.28
CA ALA A 36 -5.09 -3.33 18.25
C ALA A 36 -6.32 -3.98 17.59
N LEU A 37 -6.15 -4.52 16.38
CA LEU A 37 -7.20 -5.13 15.58
C LEU A 37 -7.32 -6.63 15.87
N LEU A 38 -8.51 -7.18 15.65
CA LEU A 38 -8.65 -8.62 15.51
C LEU A 38 -7.97 -9.08 14.21
N GLU A 39 -7.53 -10.33 14.16
CA GLU A 39 -6.84 -10.91 13.00
C GLU A 39 -7.62 -10.70 11.69
N SER A 40 -8.93 -10.98 11.71
CA SER A 40 -9.79 -10.84 10.53
C SER A 40 -9.92 -9.39 10.06
N GLU A 41 -9.94 -8.43 10.98
CA GLU A 41 -9.99 -7.00 10.66
C GLU A 41 -8.66 -6.54 10.05
N ALA A 42 -7.54 -6.99 10.62
CA ALA A 42 -6.21 -6.65 10.15
C ALA A 42 -5.96 -7.22 8.75
N ILE A 43 -6.31 -8.48 8.49
CA ILE A 43 -6.20 -9.11 7.16
C ILE A 43 -6.99 -8.29 6.13
N ALA A 44 -8.27 -8.02 6.41
CA ALA A 44 -9.12 -7.27 5.48
C ALA A 44 -8.56 -5.86 5.18
N ALA A 45 -8.10 -5.16 6.21
CA ALA A 45 -7.51 -3.83 6.04
C ALA A 45 -6.20 -3.89 5.22
N CYS A 46 -5.33 -4.85 5.50
CA CYS A 46 -4.06 -5.04 4.81
C CYS A 46 -4.27 -5.35 3.32
N GLU A 47 -5.19 -6.26 2.98
CA GLU A 47 -5.54 -6.58 1.60
C GLU A 47 -6.07 -5.38 0.83
N ILE A 48 -6.95 -4.57 1.44
CA ILE A 48 -7.49 -3.36 0.83
C ILE A 48 -6.37 -2.36 0.55
N LEU A 49 -5.50 -2.09 1.53
CA LEU A 49 -4.43 -1.12 1.39
C LEU A 49 -3.41 -1.53 0.32
N ASN A 50 -2.99 -2.80 0.31
CA ASN A 50 -2.10 -3.32 -0.71
C ASN A 50 -2.77 -3.31 -2.10
N GLY A 51 -4.04 -3.69 -2.21
CA GLY A 51 -4.79 -3.63 -3.46
C GLY A 51 -4.92 -2.20 -4.02
N VAL A 52 -5.16 -1.20 -3.17
CA VAL A 52 -5.18 0.21 -3.57
C VAL A 52 -3.78 0.68 -4.00
N HIS A 53 -2.74 0.30 -3.25
CA HIS A 53 -1.37 0.65 -3.57
C HIS A 53 -0.93 0.10 -4.94
N GLN A 54 -1.19 -1.18 -5.20
CA GLN A 54 -0.87 -1.84 -6.47
C GLN A 54 -1.60 -1.16 -7.65
N LYS A 55 -2.89 -0.83 -7.50
CA LYS A 55 -3.67 -0.11 -8.54
C LYS A 55 -3.06 1.26 -8.85
N ARG A 56 -2.61 2.01 -7.84
CA ARG A 56 -1.95 3.31 -8.03
C ARG A 56 -0.62 3.17 -8.77
N GLN A 57 0.18 2.16 -8.43
CA GLN A 57 1.44 1.89 -9.13
C GLN A 57 1.21 1.54 -10.61
N ALA A 58 0.19 0.71 -10.90
CA ALA A 58 -0.15 0.33 -12.27
C ALA A 58 -0.58 1.53 -13.13
N ALA A 59 -1.40 2.44 -12.57
CA ALA A 59 -1.82 3.65 -13.27
C ALA A 59 -0.62 4.56 -13.64
N GLN A 60 0.30 4.79 -12.68
CA GLN A 60 1.49 5.60 -12.89
C GLN A 60 2.45 4.99 -13.92
N ALA A 61 2.55 3.67 -13.99
CA ALA A 61 3.36 2.98 -14.99
C ALA A 61 2.79 3.13 -16.42
N GLY A 62 1.45 3.20 -16.56
CA GLY A 62 0.77 3.49 -17.82
C GLY A 62 1.07 4.90 -18.33
N ASP A 63 0.91 5.90 -17.46
CA ASP A 63 1.17 7.31 -17.78
C ASP A 63 2.64 7.58 -18.18
N ALA A 64 3.59 6.90 -17.52
CA ALA A 64 5.01 7.01 -17.83
C ALA A 64 5.37 6.43 -19.22
N LYS A 65 4.63 5.43 -19.70
CA LYS A 65 4.85 4.81 -21.01
C LYS A 65 4.36 5.72 -22.15
N GLU A 66 3.24 6.40 -21.95
CA GLU A 66 2.65 7.32 -22.94
C GLU A 66 3.51 8.58 -23.16
N LYS A 67 4.12 9.12 -22.09
CA LYS A 67 5.04 10.27 -22.20
C LYS A 67 6.36 9.96 -22.93
N LYS A 68 6.82 8.70 -22.98
CA LYS A 68 8.07 8.33 -23.65
C LYS A 68 7.95 8.14 -25.17
N THR A 69 6.74 7.99 -25.71
CA THR A 69 6.51 7.77 -27.15
C THR A 69 6.12 9.01 -27.94
N GLY A 70 5.82 10.14 -27.28
CA GLY A 70 5.32 11.38 -27.93
C GLY A 70 6.37 12.46 -28.23
N GLY A 71 7.64 12.28 -27.85
CA GLY A 71 8.68 13.32 -27.93
C GLY A 71 9.74 13.04 -28.98
N GLY A 72 9.37 13.00 -30.26
CA GLY A 72 10.31 12.72 -31.35
C GLY A 72 9.83 13.25 -32.70
N SER A 73 9.38 14.51 -32.76
CA SER A 73 9.24 15.23 -34.02
C SER A 73 9.45 16.72 -33.78
N ALA A 74 10.64 17.21 -34.11
CA ALA A 74 10.86 18.49 -34.78
C ALA A 74 12.37 18.78 -34.90
N ALA A 75 12.73 19.29 -36.08
CA ALA A 75 14.01 19.83 -36.56
C ALA A 75 14.96 18.82 -37.24
#